data_AF-A0A6P9AQG9-F1
#
_entry.id   AF-A0A6P9AQG9-F1
#
_cell.length_a   1.000
_cell.length_b   1.000
_cell.length_c   1.000
_cell.angle_alpha   90.00
_cell.angle_beta   90.00
_cell.angle_gamma   90.00
#
_symmetry.space_group_name_H-M   'P 1'
#
loop_
_entity.id
_entity.type
_entity.pdbx_description
1 polymer ?
#
loop_
_entity_poly.entity_id
_entity_poly.type
_entity_poly.pdbx_seq_one_letter_code
_entity_poly.pdbx_strand_id
1 'polypeptide(L)'
;MFNIFKTFRKPCKFIHDIKTGHNLSVLKEYDLDNLNSDELCQLLLQNDPSLLPEICPYYNKGEGPYGSCTFKKICVKLHICQYYLQGECRFGSNCRHSHDIFNSDCYEKLEKWGMSQALISKIPLLYRNVYDIKNNTSSKYKERRENQIVSTADIDELDTICLYHIRKSCSFQDKCTRVHYHLPYRWQVLSGTVWKDMDNMKKIEKGFCDPRNESVFHLGGPEQASFSQFNFSSMTWGSTKIRRLSTPSSVTKPPHYILTTDWIWYWKDEYNLWKEYGKQDDDHTAATVTSFDLEKAYQSEAFTTLKFSAGTQNYEIDFKAMKQKNLKYLTERNVCRRPRFVSTEDVEKKKSSKTEQSKGSATNIPPHWDQTALPELGYKLINLLPSSSEYVKVQTNFQRTLPRVTISAIKRIQNASLWEVFQWQKEQMKKANGGKDVDERLLFHGTSKNHVDAICQQNFDWRICGVHGTAYGKGSYFARDAAYSDNYSGVSSSIKTMFLAKVLVGDFTTGNSSYLRPPAKNNQSSLFYNSCVNSLLNPSIFVIFEKHQIYPEYLIEYKN
;
A
#
# COMPACT_ATOMS: atom_id res chain seq x y z
N MET A 1 3.44 -32.46 15.86
CA MET A 1 4.64 -31.73 16.32
C MET A 1 5.23 -32.47 17.51
N PHE A 2 6.33 -33.20 17.25
CA PHE A 2 7.25 -33.85 18.19
C PHE A 2 6.69 -34.34 19.54
N ASN A 3 6.41 -35.65 19.68
CA ASN A 3 6.34 -36.22 21.03
C ASN A 3 7.75 -36.44 21.55
N ILE A 4 8.20 -35.52 22.39
CA ILE A 4 9.11 -35.81 23.49
C ILE A 4 8.30 -35.76 24.81
N PHE A 5 7.00 -36.10 24.77
CA PHE A 5 6.16 -36.16 25.97
C PHE A 5 6.32 -37.50 26.68
N LYS A 6 7.41 -37.63 27.45
CA LYS A 6 7.40 -38.59 28.55
C LYS A 6 6.58 -38.00 29.70
N THR A 7 5.55 -38.75 30.06
CA THR A 7 4.70 -38.65 31.26
C THR A 7 3.51 -37.69 31.18
N PHE A 8 2.31 -38.24 31.44
CA PHE A 8 1.01 -37.60 31.70
C PHE A 8 -0.05 -37.43 30.60
N ARG A 9 0.07 -38.01 29.39
CA ARG A 9 -1.09 -38.18 28.50
C ARG A 9 -1.16 -39.58 27.87
N LYS A 10 -2.39 -40.05 27.60
CA LYS A 10 -2.66 -41.34 26.95
C LYS A 10 -1.76 -41.48 25.71
N PRO A 11 -1.07 -42.61 25.52
CA PRO A 11 -0.16 -42.79 24.39
C PRO A 11 -0.96 -42.65 23.10
N CYS A 12 -0.52 -41.71 22.26
CA CYS A 12 -1.10 -41.52 20.95
C CYS A 12 -0.94 -42.80 20.14
N LYS A 13 -1.98 -43.20 19.40
CA LYS A 13 -1.96 -44.39 18.53
C LYS A 13 -1.06 -44.21 17.29
N PHE A 14 -0.62 -42.98 17.02
CA PHE A 14 0.22 -42.64 15.87
C PHE A 14 1.68 -42.53 16.28
N ILE A 15 2.58 -42.96 15.39
CA ILE A 15 4.02 -42.90 15.61
C ILE A 15 4.48 -41.44 15.54
N HIS A 16 5.16 -40.97 16.58
CA HIS A 16 5.67 -39.61 16.68
C HIS A 16 7.17 -39.49 16.40
N ASP A 17 7.80 -40.60 16.04
CA ASP A 17 9.20 -40.62 15.63
C ASP A 17 9.31 -40.21 14.16
N ILE A 18 9.98 -39.09 13.94
CA ILE A 18 10.25 -38.48 12.64
C ILE A 18 11.19 -39.32 11.78
N LYS A 19 11.93 -40.28 12.37
CA LYS A 19 12.87 -41.16 11.65
C LYS A 19 12.25 -42.48 11.18
N THR A 20 10.95 -42.68 11.39
CA THR A 20 10.25 -43.89 10.97
C THR A 20 9.81 -43.83 9.51
N GLY A 21 9.68 -44.98 8.85
CA GLY A 21 9.65 -45.13 7.39
C GLY A 21 8.88 -44.06 6.60
N HIS A 22 7.60 -43.82 6.93
CA HIS A 22 6.79 -42.81 6.24
C HIS A 22 7.31 -41.38 6.46
N ASN A 23 7.59 -41.00 7.71
CA ASN A 23 8.07 -39.66 8.04
C ASN A 23 9.47 -39.41 7.45
N LEU A 24 10.34 -40.42 7.45
CA LEU A 24 11.66 -40.34 6.84
C LEU A 24 11.57 -40.21 5.31
N SER A 25 10.60 -40.87 4.67
CA SER A 25 10.35 -40.70 3.23
C SER A 25 9.92 -39.26 2.90
N VAL A 26 9.05 -38.67 3.73
CA VAL A 26 8.64 -37.27 3.59
C VAL A 26 9.81 -36.32 3.81
N LEU A 27 10.63 -36.56 4.85
CA LEU A 27 11.83 -35.74 5.08
C LEU A 27 12.82 -35.81 3.91
N LYS A 28 13.00 -36.99 3.30
CA LYS A 28 13.85 -37.17 2.12
C LYS A 28 13.31 -36.47 0.86
N GLU A 29 11.99 -36.47 0.67
CA GLU A 29 11.36 -35.78 -0.47
C GLU A 29 11.63 -34.27 -0.47
N TYR A 30 11.77 -33.68 0.71
CA TYR A 30 12.02 -32.24 0.88
C TYR A 30 13.47 -31.91 1.30
N ASP A 31 14.41 -32.86 1.18
CA ASP A 31 15.83 -32.69 1.57
C ASP A 31 16.05 -32.27 3.05
N LEU A 32 15.16 -32.67 3.95
CA LEU A 32 15.17 -32.36 5.39
C LEU A 32 15.65 -33.53 6.27
N ASP A 33 16.03 -34.66 5.70
CA ASP A 33 16.43 -35.88 6.42
C ASP A 33 17.78 -35.76 7.15
N ASN A 34 18.59 -34.77 6.77
CA ASN A 34 19.86 -34.45 7.43
C ASN A 34 19.69 -33.62 8.72
N LEU A 35 18.48 -33.14 9.03
CA LEU A 35 18.21 -32.30 10.19
C LEU A 35 17.76 -33.13 11.40
N ASN A 36 18.27 -32.77 12.58
CA ASN A 36 17.84 -33.39 13.82
C ASN A 36 16.50 -32.82 14.33
N SER A 37 15.92 -33.45 15.36
CA SER A 37 14.60 -33.06 15.89
C SER A 37 14.56 -31.60 16.39
N ASP A 38 15.66 -31.08 16.92
CA ASP A 38 15.74 -29.71 17.43
C ASP A 38 15.85 -28.70 16.27
N GLU A 39 16.56 -29.05 15.20
CA GLU A 39 16.66 -28.24 13.98
C GLU A 39 15.33 -28.18 13.22
N LEU A 40 14.64 -29.31 13.10
CA LEU A 40 13.31 -29.37 12.49
C LEU A 40 12.27 -28.60 13.34
N CYS A 41 12.35 -28.70 14.67
CA CYS A 41 11.50 -27.92 15.57
C CYS A 41 11.81 -26.42 15.47
N GLN A 42 13.09 -26.04 15.38
CA GLN A 42 13.51 -24.66 15.18
C GLN A 42 12.95 -24.10 13.86
N LEU A 43 13.07 -24.83 12.75
CA LEU A 43 12.49 -24.43 11.46
C LEU A 43 10.98 -24.24 11.55
N LEU A 44 10.30 -25.13 12.26
CA LEU A 44 8.85 -25.10 12.40
C LEU A 44 8.38 -23.89 13.23
N LEU A 45 9.05 -23.62 14.36
CA LEU A 45 8.77 -22.46 15.20
C LEU A 45 9.10 -21.12 14.52
N GLN A 46 10.05 -21.11 13.57
CA GLN A 46 10.38 -19.92 12.78
C GLN A 46 9.35 -19.64 11.67
N ASN A 47 8.82 -20.70 11.04
CA ASN A 47 7.87 -20.56 9.93
C ASN A 47 6.44 -20.27 10.39
N ASP A 48 6.03 -20.81 11.54
CA ASP A 48 4.71 -20.55 12.11
C ASP A 48 4.81 -19.98 13.54
N PRO A 49 4.78 -18.65 13.69
CA PRO A 49 4.82 -17.96 14.97
C PRO A 49 3.68 -18.32 15.94
N SER A 50 2.59 -18.92 15.46
CA SER A 50 1.48 -19.36 16.33
C SER A 50 1.87 -20.54 17.23
N LEU A 51 2.97 -21.21 16.90
CA LEU A 51 3.50 -22.36 17.63
C LEU A 51 4.45 -21.95 18.77
N LEU A 52 4.87 -20.69 18.81
CA LEU A 52 5.65 -20.17 19.92
C LEU A 52 4.77 -20.07 21.18
N PRO A 53 5.30 -20.37 22.38
CA PRO A 53 4.58 -20.13 23.61
C PRO A 53 4.06 -18.68 23.71
N GLU A 54 2.92 -18.45 24.34
CA GLU A 54 2.44 -17.08 24.46
C GLU A 54 3.15 -16.35 25.62
N ILE A 55 3.51 -15.08 25.41
CA ILE A 55 4.00 -14.19 26.46
C ILE A 55 2.78 -13.61 27.19
N CYS A 56 2.80 -13.57 28.52
CA CYS A 56 1.70 -13.01 29.30
C CYS A 56 1.66 -11.46 29.16
N PRO A 57 0.60 -10.88 28.58
CA PRO A 57 0.51 -9.42 28.44
C PRO A 57 0.24 -8.72 29.77
N TYR A 58 -0.36 -9.41 30.74
CA TYR A 58 -0.64 -8.86 32.07
C TYR A 58 0.60 -8.88 32.98
N TYR A 59 1.55 -9.79 32.74
CA TYR A 59 2.85 -9.76 33.41
C TYR A 59 3.65 -8.52 33.02
N ASN A 60 3.58 -8.14 31.73
CA ASN A 60 4.26 -6.97 31.16
C ASN A 60 3.51 -5.63 31.45
N LYS A 61 2.56 -5.62 32.40
CA LYS A 61 1.78 -4.44 32.81
C LYS A 61 1.68 -4.40 34.34
N GLY A 62 1.74 -3.22 34.95
CA GLY A 62 1.59 -3.03 36.40
C GLY A 62 2.83 -3.35 37.22
N GLU A 63 2.75 -3.15 38.54
CA GLU A 63 3.90 -3.24 39.46
C GLU A 63 3.92 -4.55 40.27
N GLY A 64 5.12 -4.99 40.66
CA GLY A 64 5.34 -6.20 41.46
C GLY A 64 5.88 -7.41 40.68
N PRO A 65 6.20 -8.53 41.37
CA PRO A 65 6.96 -9.65 40.80
C PRO A 65 6.23 -10.43 39.70
N TYR A 66 4.90 -10.24 39.55
CA TYR A 66 4.07 -10.84 38.51
C TYR A 66 3.32 -9.80 37.65
N GLY A 67 3.68 -8.52 37.78
CA GLY A 67 2.90 -7.42 37.20
C GLY A 67 1.42 -7.50 37.62
N SER A 68 0.52 -7.33 36.66
CA SER A 68 -0.94 -7.39 36.83
C SER A 68 -1.51 -8.80 36.60
N CYS A 69 -0.67 -9.82 36.44
CA CYS A 69 -1.13 -11.19 36.20
C CYS A 69 -1.72 -11.80 37.49
N THR A 70 -3.04 -11.97 37.52
CA THR A 70 -3.77 -12.57 38.66
C THR A 70 -3.50 -14.06 38.83
N PHE A 71 -3.08 -14.75 37.75
CA PHE A 71 -2.78 -16.18 37.74
C PHE A 71 -1.37 -16.52 38.28
N LYS A 72 -0.44 -15.57 38.41
CA LYS A 72 0.89 -15.80 39.02
C LYS A 72 1.54 -17.12 38.51
N LYS A 73 2.04 -17.98 39.41
CA LYS A 73 2.70 -19.25 39.06
C LYS A 73 1.81 -20.26 38.30
N ILE A 74 0.47 -20.15 38.37
CA ILE A 74 -0.43 -21.04 37.62
C ILE A 74 -0.75 -20.52 36.21
N CYS A 75 -0.20 -19.37 35.81
CA CYS A 75 -0.37 -18.85 34.45
C CYS A 75 0.31 -19.78 33.44
N VAL A 76 -0.42 -20.20 32.40
CA VAL A 76 0.11 -21.06 31.33
C VAL A 76 1.01 -20.32 30.33
N LYS A 77 1.03 -18.98 30.38
CA LYS A 77 1.84 -18.11 29.52
C LYS A 77 3.20 -17.83 30.16
N LEU A 78 4.19 -17.45 29.34
CA LEU A 78 5.52 -17.10 29.79
C LEU A 78 5.55 -15.74 30.50
N HIS A 79 6.22 -15.71 31.65
CA HIS A 79 6.45 -14.51 32.44
C HIS A 79 7.86 -13.97 32.19
N ILE A 80 8.02 -13.37 31.02
CA ILE A 80 9.27 -12.79 30.55
C ILE A 80 8.99 -11.42 29.91
N CYS A 81 9.97 -10.53 29.98
CA CYS A 81 9.88 -9.20 29.39
C CYS A 81 9.69 -9.30 27.87
N GLN A 82 8.55 -8.81 27.39
CA GLN A 82 8.21 -8.83 25.97
C GLN A 82 9.19 -7.97 25.16
N TYR A 83 9.54 -6.79 25.65
CA TYR A 83 10.48 -5.89 24.96
C TYR A 83 11.90 -6.47 24.88
N TYR A 84 12.30 -7.34 25.81
CA TYR A 84 13.59 -8.03 25.76
C TYR A 84 13.63 -9.09 24.63
N LEU A 85 12.55 -9.88 24.53
CA LEU A 85 12.39 -10.84 23.44
C LEU A 85 12.31 -10.16 22.07
N GLN A 86 11.82 -8.92 22.04
CA GLN A 86 11.75 -8.07 20.85
C GLN A 86 13.07 -7.31 20.57
N GLY A 87 14.05 -7.33 21.47
CA GLY A 87 15.31 -6.58 21.31
C GLY A 87 15.21 -5.07 21.58
N GLU A 88 14.08 -4.57 22.07
CA GLU A 88 13.81 -3.14 22.28
C GLU A 88 13.72 -2.72 23.76
N CYS A 89 14.10 -3.60 24.70
CA CYS A 89 14.05 -3.27 26.13
C CYS A 89 15.06 -2.18 26.51
N ARG A 90 14.57 -0.97 26.80
CA ARG A 90 15.38 0.20 27.16
C ARG A 90 16.00 0.15 28.56
N PHE A 91 15.55 -0.78 29.40
CA PHE A 91 15.97 -0.86 30.81
C PHE A 91 17.12 -1.85 31.04
N GLY A 92 17.50 -2.65 30.03
CA GLY A 92 18.62 -3.59 30.13
C GLY A 92 18.53 -4.50 31.37
N SER A 93 19.62 -4.61 32.12
CA SER A 93 19.67 -5.38 33.38
C SER A 93 18.83 -4.79 34.52
N ASN A 94 18.41 -3.51 34.42
CA ASN A 94 17.56 -2.84 35.40
C ASN A 94 16.06 -2.99 35.09
N CYS A 95 15.70 -3.86 34.14
CA CYS A 95 14.30 -4.12 33.85
C CYS A 95 13.60 -4.77 35.05
N ARG A 96 12.40 -4.28 35.35
CA ARG A 96 11.55 -4.83 36.43
C ARG A 96 10.96 -6.21 36.09
N HIS A 97 11.03 -6.62 34.83
CA HIS A 97 10.55 -7.91 34.33
C HIS A 97 11.73 -8.79 33.93
N SER A 98 11.60 -10.10 34.14
CA SER A 98 12.69 -11.05 33.91
C SER A 98 13.15 -11.07 32.46
N HIS A 99 14.48 -11.06 32.25
CA HIS A 99 15.14 -11.31 30.96
C HIS A 99 15.73 -12.72 30.89
N ASP A 100 15.58 -13.51 31.94
CA ASP A 100 16.12 -14.86 32.01
C ASP A 100 15.07 -15.89 31.58
N ILE A 101 15.28 -16.55 30.45
CA ILE A 101 14.41 -17.62 29.95
C ILE A 101 14.54 -18.90 30.79
N PHE A 102 15.64 -19.06 31.52
CA PHE A 102 15.91 -20.19 32.41
C PHE A 102 15.40 -19.97 33.84
N ASN A 103 14.67 -18.87 34.08
CA ASN A 103 14.03 -18.70 35.37
C ASN A 103 13.08 -19.89 35.65
N SER A 104 12.95 -20.27 36.92
CA SER A 104 12.25 -21.49 37.33
C SER A 104 10.80 -21.60 36.80
N ASP A 105 10.09 -20.47 36.62
CA ASP A 105 8.70 -20.46 36.12
C ASP A 105 8.63 -20.66 34.60
N CYS A 106 9.54 -20.04 33.84
CA CYS A 106 9.60 -20.19 32.38
C CYS A 106 10.20 -21.54 31.96
N TYR A 107 11.27 -21.98 32.62
CA TYR A 107 11.96 -23.23 32.28
C TYR A 107 11.05 -24.44 32.45
N GLU A 108 10.36 -24.55 33.60
CA GLU A 108 9.43 -25.66 33.87
C GLU A 108 8.28 -25.72 32.84
N LYS A 109 7.80 -24.56 32.35
CA LYS A 109 6.77 -24.48 31.31
C LYS A 109 7.28 -24.94 29.94
N LEU A 110 8.47 -24.51 29.56
CA LEU A 110 9.09 -24.86 28.27
C LEU A 110 9.51 -26.33 28.21
N GLU A 111 9.98 -26.88 29.33
CA GLU A 111 10.28 -28.31 29.47
C GLU A 111 9.00 -29.15 29.39
N LYS A 112 7.90 -28.71 30.05
CA LYS A 112 6.56 -29.32 29.89
C LYS A 112 6.01 -29.23 28.47
N TRP A 113 6.49 -28.29 27.66
CA TRP A 113 6.18 -28.18 26.23
C TRP A 113 7.03 -29.10 25.34
N GLY A 114 7.94 -29.87 25.94
CA GLY A 114 8.77 -30.85 25.23
C GLY A 114 10.01 -30.25 24.55
N MET A 115 10.44 -29.05 24.96
CA MET A 115 11.62 -28.40 24.41
C MET A 115 12.90 -28.89 25.10
N SER A 116 13.94 -29.21 24.31
CA SER A 116 15.28 -29.52 24.84
C SER A 116 15.94 -28.24 25.39
N GLN A 117 16.91 -28.40 26.30
CA GLN A 117 17.69 -27.27 26.81
C GLN A 117 18.40 -26.48 25.68
N ALA A 118 18.82 -27.18 24.62
CA ALA A 118 19.44 -26.58 23.44
C ALA A 118 18.45 -25.77 22.59
N LEU A 119 17.16 -26.14 22.57
CA LEU A 119 16.12 -25.35 21.91
C LEU A 119 15.68 -24.17 22.78
N ILE A 120 15.56 -24.36 24.10
CA ILE A 120 15.19 -23.30 25.06
C ILE A 120 16.17 -22.13 25.00
N SER A 121 17.48 -22.39 24.89
CA SER A 121 18.49 -21.33 24.76
C SER A 121 18.30 -20.46 23.51
N LYS A 122 17.67 -21.00 22.46
CA LYS A 122 17.39 -20.31 21.20
C LYS A 122 16.04 -19.59 21.19
N ILE A 123 15.15 -19.83 22.17
CA ILE A 123 13.82 -19.22 22.22
C ILE A 123 13.86 -17.68 22.17
N PRO A 124 14.74 -16.97 22.89
CA PRO A 124 14.85 -15.52 22.76
C PRO A 124 15.19 -15.06 21.34
N LEU A 125 16.05 -15.80 20.64
CA LEU A 125 16.38 -15.53 19.23
C LEU A 125 15.20 -15.85 18.31
N LEU A 126 14.39 -16.87 18.62
CA LEU A 126 13.19 -17.20 17.84
C LEU A 126 12.11 -16.11 17.95
N TYR A 127 11.81 -15.62 19.16
CA TYR A 127 10.90 -14.47 19.31
C TYR A 127 11.45 -13.21 18.65
N ARG A 128 12.76 -12.97 18.76
CA ARG A 128 13.41 -11.84 18.10
C ARG A 128 13.32 -11.97 16.59
N ASN A 129 13.63 -13.14 16.03
CA ASN A 129 13.50 -13.38 14.59
C ASN A 129 12.05 -13.23 14.13
N VAL A 130 11.07 -13.73 14.88
CA VAL A 130 9.64 -13.52 14.56
C VAL A 130 9.25 -12.05 14.66
N TYR A 131 9.72 -11.34 15.68
CA TYR A 131 9.50 -9.91 15.84
C TYR A 131 10.14 -9.13 14.69
N ASP A 132 11.40 -9.41 14.38
CA ASP A 132 12.16 -8.86 13.28
C ASP A 132 11.58 -9.27 11.93
N ILE A 133 10.93 -10.41 11.76
CA ILE A 133 10.20 -10.74 10.53
C ILE A 133 8.92 -9.88 10.44
N LYS A 134 8.23 -9.68 11.58
CA LYS A 134 7.04 -8.82 11.70
C LYS A 134 7.34 -7.31 11.72
N ASN A 135 8.59 -6.93 11.96
CA ASN A 135 9.06 -5.55 12.08
C ASN A 135 10.17 -5.18 11.07
N ASN A 136 10.83 -6.10 10.39
CA ASN A 136 11.61 -5.86 9.16
C ASN A 136 10.70 -5.79 7.93
N THR A 137 9.42 -6.15 8.05
CA THR A 137 8.32 -5.50 7.31
C THR A 137 8.20 -3.99 7.65
N SER A 138 9.08 -3.43 8.49
CA SER A 138 9.18 -2.01 8.85
C SER A 138 10.63 -1.45 8.95
N SER A 139 11.70 -2.19 8.60
CA SER A 139 13.08 -1.64 8.61
C SER A 139 14.14 -2.38 7.76
N LYS A 140 14.31 -1.93 6.51
CA LYS A 140 15.52 -1.82 5.63
C LYS A 140 16.77 -2.70 5.87
N TYR A 141 17.32 -3.31 4.81
CA TYR A 141 18.72 -3.80 4.83
C TYR A 141 19.58 -3.48 3.61
N LYS A 142 20.78 -2.97 3.91
CA LYS A 142 22.02 -3.19 3.15
C LYS A 142 22.38 -4.69 3.24
N GLU A 143 22.36 -5.37 2.08
CA GLU A 143 23.22 -6.46 1.53
C GLU A 143 24.08 -7.34 2.49
N ARG A 144 24.23 -8.68 2.38
CA ARG A 144 24.37 -9.69 1.28
C ARG A 144 24.19 -11.10 1.94
N ARG A 145 23.76 -12.24 1.35
CA ARG A 145 23.67 -12.75 -0.03
C ARG A 145 22.70 -13.95 -0.13
N GLU A 146 21.95 -13.97 -1.25
CA GLU A 146 21.59 -15.11 -2.13
C GLU A 146 20.72 -16.30 -1.61
N ASN A 147 19.38 -16.23 -1.78
CA ASN A 147 18.63 -16.92 -2.86
C ASN A 147 17.08 -16.85 -2.68
N GLN A 148 16.40 -16.20 -3.66
CA GLN A 148 15.02 -16.41 -4.18
C GLN A 148 13.79 -16.27 -3.23
N ILE A 149 12.64 -15.63 -3.54
CA ILE A 149 12.03 -14.88 -4.66
C ILE A 149 11.01 -13.91 -4.00
N VAL A 150 11.05 -12.61 -4.33
CA VAL A 150 10.14 -11.57 -3.81
C VAL A 150 9.22 -11.10 -4.94
N SER A 151 7.92 -10.93 -4.65
CA SER A 151 6.91 -10.37 -5.56
C SER A 151 7.15 -8.89 -5.84
N THR A 152 6.88 -8.47 -7.08
CA THR A 152 7.33 -7.22 -7.71
C THR A 152 6.69 -5.92 -7.20
N ALA A 153 5.61 -5.98 -6.42
CA ALA A 153 4.82 -4.81 -6.02
C ALA A 153 5.46 -3.92 -4.94
N ASP A 154 6.11 -4.50 -3.92
CA ASP A 154 6.56 -3.76 -2.73
C ASP A 154 7.90 -3.03 -2.91
N ILE A 155 8.66 -3.35 -3.97
CA ILE A 155 9.93 -2.70 -4.31
C ILE A 155 9.70 -1.32 -4.94
N ASP A 156 8.59 -1.12 -5.64
CA ASP A 156 8.36 0.06 -6.46
C ASP A 156 8.11 1.35 -5.64
N GLU A 157 7.54 1.27 -4.43
CA GLU A 157 7.23 2.49 -3.65
C GLU A 157 8.43 3.15 -2.96
N LEU A 158 9.47 2.40 -2.59
CA LEU A 158 10.69 2.92 -1.92
C LEU A 158 11.70 3.52 -2.91
N ASP A 159 11.75 2.98 -4.12
CA ASP A 159 12.62 3.44 -5.21
C ASP A 159 11.93 4.49 -6.11
N THR A 160 10.70 4.89 -5.77
CA THR A 160 9.97 5.96 -6.46
C THR A 160 10.43 7.35 -6.01
N ILE A 161 10.60 8.26 -6.96
CA ILE A 161 10.94 9.67 -6.70
C ILE A 161 9.73 10.42 -6.14
N CYS A 162 9.95 11.17 -5.06
CA CYS A 162 8.93 11.95 -4.38
C CYS A 162 8.48 13.15 -5.22
N LEU A 163 7.27 13.08 -5.78
CA LEU A 163 6.64 14.19 -6.53
C LEU A 163 6.55 15.49 -5.73
N TYR A 164 6.32 15.40 -4.40
CA TYR A 164 6.23 16.58 -3.53
C TYR A 164 7.59 17.26 -3.34
N HIS A 165 8.67 16.47 -3.29
CA HIS A 165 10.03 17.00 -3.21
C HIS A 165 10.40 17.76 -4.48
N ILE A 166 10.13 17.19 -5.67
CA ILE A 166 10.43 17.86 -6.95
C ILE A 166 9.72 19.22 -7.02
N ARG A 167 8.49 19.33 -6.49
CA ARG A 167 7.66 20.54 -6.60
C ARG A 167 8.11 21.70 -5.71
N LYS A 168 8.10 21.54 -4.38
CA LYS A 168 8.24 22.65 -3.43
C LYS A 168 8.90 22.30 -2.08
N SER A 169 9.46 21.10 -1.96
CA SER A 169 9.97 20.44 -0.73
C SER A 169 8.91 19.59 0.00
N CYS A 170 9.24 18.31 0.17
CA CYS A 170 8.40 17.34 0.85
C CYS A 170 8.31 17.66 2.36
N SER A 171 7.10 17.73 2.92
CA SER A 171 6.85 18.01 4.34
C SER A 171 7.48 16.98 5.29
N PHE A 172 7.77 15.77 4.78
CA PHE A 172 8.39 14.69 5.55
C PHE A 172 9.91 14.78 5.61
N GLN A 173 10.56 15.62 4.79
CA GLN A 173 12.02 15.79 4.75
C GLN A 173 12.76 14.44 4.83
N ASP A 174 13.65 14.24 5.80
CA ASP A 174 14.45 13.02 5.95
C ASP A 174 13.65 11.78 6.40
N LYS A 175 12.38 11.97 6.80
CA LYS A 175 11.44 10.89 7.12
C LYS A 175 10.63 10.43 5.91
N CYS A 176 10.82 11.02 4.73
CA CYS A 176 10.14 10.57 3.53
C CYS A 176 10.69 9.21 3.10
N THR A 177 9.79 8.25 2.88
CA THR A 177 10.15 6.91 2.40
C THR A 177 10.51 6.88 0.91
N ARG A 178 10.19 7.95 0.17
CA ARG A 178 10.45 8.11 -1.27
C ARG A 178 11.74 8.88 -1.52
N VAL A 179 12.35 8.66 -2.69
CA VAL A 179 13.62 9.30 -3.04
C VAL A 179 13.42 10.79 -3.32
N HIS A 180 14.16 11.63 -2.59
CA HIS A 180 14.24 13.06 -2.83
C HIS A 180 15.25 13.33 -3.95
N TYR A 181 14.75 13.76 -5.11
CA TYR A 181 15.57 14.16 -6.25
C TYR A 181 14.88 15.27 -7.04
N HIS A 182 15.64 16.14 -7.69
CA HIS A 182 15.15 17.36 -8.35
C HIS A 182 14.57 17.13 -9.76
N LEU A 183 14.77 15.95 -10.34
CA LEU A 183 14.24 15.52 -11.64
C LEU A 183 13.28 14.33 -11.50
N PRO A 184 12.35 14.12 -12.46
CA PRO A 184 11.41 13.00 -12.42
C PRO A 184 12.04 11.62 -12.73
N TYR A 185 13.35 11.61 -12.99
CA TYR A 185 14.16 10.42 -13.19
C TYR A 185 15.51 10.58 -12.48
N ARG A 186 16.12 9.46 -12.08
CA ARG A 186 17.47 9.43 -11.49
C ARG A 186 18.18 8.15 -11.93
N TRP A 187 19.37 8.28 -12.50
CA TRP A 187 20.18 7.14 -12.95
C TRP A 187 21.29 6.85 -11.96
N GLN A 188 21.43 5.58 -11.59
CA GLN A 188 22.42 5.14 -10.62
C GLN A 188 23.18 3.92 -11.12
N VAL A 189 24.46 3.83 -10.78
CA VAL A 189 25.34 2.70 -11.04
C VAL A 189 25.69 2.01 -9.72
N LEU A 190 25.75 0.68 -9.72
CA LEU A 190 26.10 -0.10 -8.54
C LEU A 190 27.63 -0.11 -8.36
N SER A 191 28.12 0.61 -7.35
CA SER A 191 29.54 0.65 -6.98
C SER A 191 29.74 -0.17 -5.70
N GLY A 192 30.15 -1.43 -5.85
CA GLY A 192 30.27 -2.38 -4.75
C GLY A 192 28.90 -2.85 -4.25
N THR A 193 28.40 -2.26 -3.17
CA THR A 193 27.08 -2.53 -2.54
C THR A 193 26.20 -1.29 -2.47
N VAL A 194 26.66 -0.17 -3.05
CA VAL A 194 26.01 1.15 -2.93
C VAL A 194 25.67 1.68 -4.31
N TRP A 195 24.43 2.12 -4.49
CA TRP A 195 23.99 2.86 -5.67
C TRP A 195 24.54 4.28 -5.64
N LYS A 196 25.33 4.64 -6.65
CA LYS A 196 25.88 5.99 -6.82
C LYS A 196 25.26 6.65 -8.03
N ASP A 197 25.05 7.95 -7.93
CA ASP A 197 24.57 8.78 -9.03
C ASP A 197 25.56 8.80 -10.18
N MET A 198 25.05 8.66 -11.41
CA MET A 198 25.86 8.71 -12.62
C MET A 198 26.07 10.14 -13.11
N ASP A 199 27.20 10.40 -13.74
CA ASP A 199 27.42 11.61 -14.51
C ASP A 199 26.55 11.62 -15.79
N ASN A 200 26.31 12.80 -16.36
CA ASN A 200 25.56 12.97 -17.62
C ASN A 200 24.16 12.32 -17.66
N MET A 201 23.46 12.18 -16.52
CA MET A 201 22.12 11.53 -16.45
C MET A 201 21.12 12.03 -17.49
N LYS A 202 21.14 13.31 -17.85
CA LYS A 202 20.25 13.88 -18.86
C LYS A 202 20.49 13.26 -20.25
N LYS A 203 21.74 13.00 -20.61
CA LYS A 203 22.11 12.36 -21.88
C LYS A 203 21.71 10.90 -21.88
N ILE A 204 21.91 10.21 -20.75
CA ILE A 204 21.48 8.82 -20.56
C ILE A 204 19.97 8.71 -20.68
N GLU A 205 19.22 9.53 -19.95
CA GLU A 205 17.76 9.57 -20.00
C GLU A 205 17.26 9.87 -21.43
N LYS A 206 17.82 10.88 -22.10
CA LYS A 206 17.45 11.20 -23.48
C LYS A 206 17.70 10.02 -24.43
N GLY A 207 18.81 9.31 -24.23
CA GLY A 207 19.12 8.09 -24.95
C GLY A 207 18.09 6.99 -24.68
N PHE A 208 17.74 6.76 -23.41
CA PHE A 208 16.78 5.74 -22.99
C PHE A 208 15.39 5.99 -23.55
N CYS A 209 14.91 7.24 -23.50
CA CYS A 209 13.57 7.61 -23.98
C CYS A 209 13.34 7.31 -25.48
N ASP A 210 14.39 7.23 -26.28
CA ASP A 210 14.29 6.87 -27.70
C ASP A 210 14.32 5.34 -27.87
N PRO A 211 13.24 4.71 -28.36
CA PRO A 211 13.18 3.26 -28.51
C PRO A 211 14.19 2.72 -29.55
N ARG A 212 14.72 3.56 -30.45
CA ARG A 212 15.73 3.17 -31.44
C ARG A 212 17.11 2.96 -30.83
N ASN A 213 17.35 3.54 -29.65
CA ASN A 213 18.61 3.39 -28.96
C ASN A 213 18.56 2.15 -28.06
N GLU A 214 19.30 1.12 -28.44
CA GLU A 214 19.52 -0.05 -27.58
C GLU A 214 20.72 0.16 -26.64
N SER A 215 21.64 1.04 -27.01
CA SER A 215 22.79 1.43 -26.18
C SER A 215 23.29 2.85 -26.46
N VAL A 216 24.02 3.44 -25.50
CA VAL A 216 24.74 4.73 -25.66
C VAL A 216 26.22 4.51 -25.37
N PHE A 217 27.09 5.09 -26.20
CA PHE A 217 28.53 5.11 -25.93
C PHE A 217 28.86 6.29 -25.01
N HIS A 218 29.48 5.99 -23.87
CA HIS A 218 30.04 7.02 -23.00
C HIS A 218 31.54 7.15 -23.29
N LEU A 219 31.96 8.34 -23.74
CA LEU A 219 33.37 8.72 -23.74
C LEU A 219 33.71 9.15 -22.31
N GLY A 220 34.59 8.41 -21.64
CA GLY A 220 35.28 8.92 -20.45
C GLY A 220 36.17 10.10 -20.84
N GLY A 221 36.42 11.02 -19.92
CA GLY A 221 37.33 12.15 -20.13
C GLY A 221 38.75 11.73 -20.56
N PRO A 222 39.64 12.70 -20.85
CA PRO A 222 40.85 12.50 -21.66
C PRO A 222 41.89 11.49 -21.13
N GLU A 223 41.74 10.97 -19.91
CA GLU A 223 42.79 10.17 -19.26
C GLU A 223 42.48 8.68 -19.10
N GLN A 224 41.28 8.17 -19.43
CA GLN A 224 41.03 6.72 -19.44
C GLN A 224 40.09 6.31 -20.57
N ALA A 225 40.68 5.93 -21.71
CA ALA A 225 39.99 5.29 -22.83
C ALA A 225 39.55 3.87 -22.46
N SER A 226 38.44 3.74 -21.74
CA SER A 226 37.67 2.49 -21.67
C SER A 226 36.32 2.70 -22.36
N PHE A 227 36.18 2.14 -23.56
CA PHE A 227 34.94 2.09 -24.33
C PHE A 227 33.92 1.20 -23.61
N SER A 228 33.24 1.76 -22.61
CA SER A 228 32.25 1.04 -21.82
C SER A 228 30.85 1.34 -22.37
N GLN A 229 30.24 0.33 -22.99
CA GLN A 229 28.91 0.40 -23.61
C GLN A 229 27.80 0.42 -22.55
N PHE A 230 26.84 1.32 -22.69
CA PHE A 230 25.67 1.44 -21.82
C PHE A 230 24.48 0.74 -22.48
N ASN A 231 24.01 -0.40 -21.97
CA ASN A 231 22.93 -1.19 -22.57
C ASN A 231 21.61 -1.02 -21.79
N PHE A 232 20.58 -0.51 -22.47
CA PHE A 232 19.28 -0.23 -21.87
C PHE A 232 18.40 -1.47 -21.68
N SER A 233 18.62 -2.51 -22.46
CA SER A 233 17.84 -3.76 -22.40
C SER A 233 18.28 -4.63 -21.22
N SER A 234 19.60 -4.76 -21.01
CA SER A 234 20.16 -5.52 -19.89
C SER A 234 20.29 -4.71 -18.59
N MET A 235 20.08 -3.39 -18.64
CA MET A 235 20.35 -2.47 -17.53
C MET A 235 21.77 -2.64 -16.98
N THR A 236 22.76 -2.59 -17.88
CA THR A 236 24.19 -2.69 -17.54
C THR A 236 25.05 -1.62 -18.22
N TRP A 237 26.16 -1.24 -17.58
CA TRP A 237 27.23 -0.43 -18.13
C TRP A 237 28.55 -1.19 -18.01
N GLY A 238 29.07 -1.69 -19.13
CA GLY A 238 30.11 -2.73 -19.13
C GLY A 238 29.64 -3.97 -18.35
N SER A 239 30.37 -4.34 -17.30
CA SER A 239 30.00 -5.44 -16.38
C SER A 239 29.18 -4.98 -15.15
N THR A 240 28.88 -3.69 -15.03
CA THR A 240 28.25 -3.12 -13.82
C THR A 240 26.75 -2.94 -13.99
N LYS A 241 25.96 -3.21 -12.94
CA LYS A 241 24.50 -2.97 -12.95
C LYS A 241 24.16 -1.48 -12.83
N ILE A 242 23.13 -1.07 -13.55
CA ILE A 242 22.55 0.28 -13.48
C ILE A 242 21.06 0.19 -13.13
N ARG A 243 20.49 1.27 -12.60
CA ARG A 243 19.04 1.40 -12.38
C ARG A 243 18.55 2.80 -12.68
N ARG A 244 17.27 2.88 -13.08
CA ARG A 244 16.53 4.14 -13.27
C ARG A 244 15.42 4.23 -12.22
N LEU A 245 15.48 5.24 -11.37
CA LEU A 245 14.38 5.61 -10.49
C LEU A 245 13.45 6.57 -11.23
N SER A 246 12.15 6.49 -10.93
CA SER A 246 11.10 7.24 -11.64
C SER A 246 10.13 7.86 -10.65
N THR A 247 9.46 8.94 -11.04
CA THR A 247 8.19 9.32 -10.39
C THR A 247 7.10 8.30 -10.70
N PRO A 248 5.99 8.25 -9.93
CA PRO A 248 4.87 7.36 -10.22
C PRO A 248 4.38 7.48 -11.67
N SER A 249 3.92 6.36 -12.23
CA SER A 249 3.34 6.31 -13.58
C SER A 249 2.13 7.23 -13.70
N SER A 250 2.01 7.94 -14.82
CA SER A 250 0.91 8.90 -15.09
C SER A 250 -0.47 8.25 -15.01
N VAL A 251 -0.60 6.94 -15.26
CA VAL A 251 -1.88 6.22 -15.16
C VAL A 251 -2.29 5.88 -13.73
N THR A 252 -1.34 5.92 -12.78
CA THR A 252 -1.56 5.57 -11.37
C THR A 252 -1.88 6.79 -10.51
N LYS A 253 -1.75 7.99 -11.07
CA LYS A 253 -1.98 9.26 -10.38
C LYS A 253 -2.93 10.16 -11.19
N PRO A 254 -3.75 10.97 -10.51
CA PRO A 254 -4.62 11.93 -11.17
C PRO A 254 -3.85 12.96 -12.04
N PRO A 255 -4.50 13.55 -13.08
CA PRO A 255 -3.84 14.47 -14.02
C PRO A 255 -3.20 15.73 -13.39
N HIS A 256 -3.62 16.15 -12.19
CA HIS A 256 -3.06 17.31 -11.49
C HIS A 256 -1.68 17.04 -10.85
N TYR A 257 -1.29 15.77 -10.73
CA TYR A 257 0.07 15.39 -10.38
C TYR A 257 0.97 15.67 -11.59
N ILE A 258 1.57 16.87 -11.62
CA ILE A 258 2.59 17.19 -12.63
C ILE A 258 3.83 16.36 -12.37
N LEU A 259 4.60 16.11 -13.43
CA LEU A 259 5.89 15.40 -13.38
C LEU A 259 5.79 13.92 -12.98
N THR A 260 4.60 13.30 -13.08
CA THR A 260 4.47 11.84 -13.19
C THR A 260 5.17 11.33 -14.44
N THR A 261 5.67 10.10 -14.39
CA THR A 261 6.35 9.50 -15.54
C THR A 261 5.30 9.05 -16.56
N ASP A 262 5.33 9.65 -17.74
CA ASP A 262 4.48 9.29 -18.87
C ASP A 262 5.14 8.16 -19.67
N TRP A 263 4.62 6.94 -19.58
CA TRP A 263 5.18 5.77 -20.24
C TRP A 263 4.50 5.53 -21.59
N ILE A 264 5.34 5.34 -22.61
CA ILE A 264 4.92 5.12 -23.99
C ILE A 264 5.31 3.70 -24.39
N TRP A 265 4.38 3.01 -25.03
CA TRP A 265 4.55 1.65 -25.52
C TRP A 265 4.73 1.66 -27.04
N TYR A 266 5.70 0.88 -27.50
CA TYR A 266 6.06 0.75 -28.91
C TYR A 266 6.09 -0.71 -29.33
N TRP A 267 5.79 -0.99 -30.60
CA TRP A 267 6.02 -2.28 -31.24
C TRP A 267 6.94 -2.10 -32.45
N LYS A 268 7.72 -3.12 -32.75
CA LYS A 268 8.65 -3.12 -33.88
C LYS A 268 7.95 -3.67 -35.13
N ASP A 269 7.94 -2.90 -36.21
CA ASP A 269 7.32 -3.29 -37.47
C ASP A 269 8.22 -4.14 -38.36
N GLU A 270 7.68 -4.54 -39.52
CA GLU A 270 8.40 -5.30 -40.55
C GLU A 270 9.63 -4.58 -41.10
N TYR A 271 9.69 -3.25 -40.99
CA TYR A 271 10.83 -2.42 -41.41
C TYR A 271 11.81 -2.15 -40.27
N ASN A 272 11.67 -2.83 -39.13
CA ASN A 272 12.44 -2.63 -37.91
C ASN A 272 12.28 -1.24 -37.28
N LEU A 273 11.20 -0.53 -37.59
CA LEU A 273 10.84 0.76 -37.03
C LEU A 273 9.94 0.58 -35.80
N TRP A 274 10.19 1.40 -34.78
CA TRP A 274 9.34 1.43 -33.58
C TRP A 274 8.12 2.32 -33.81
N LYS A 275 6.93 1.74 -33.68
CA LYS A 275 5.64 2.41 -33.83
C LYS A 275 4.93 2.48 -32.49
N GLU A 276 4.35 3.63 -32.17
CA GLU A 276 3.63 3.86 -30.91
C GLU A 276 2.25 3.23 -30.95
N TYR A 277 1.84 2.53 -29.88
CA TYR A 277 0.50 1.97 -29.79
C TYR A 277 -0.58 3.05 -29.68
N GLY A 278 -1.65 2.87 -30.46
CA GLY A 278 -2.81 3.77 -30.51
C GLY A 278 -2.68 4.93 -31.50
N LYS A 279 -1.54 5.04 -32.21
CA LYS A 279 -1.39 5.99 -33.33
C LYS A 279 -1.61 5.29 -34.66
N GLN A 280 -2.29 5.98 -35.57
CA GLN A 280 -2.43 5.56 -36.96
C GLN A 280 -1.18 5.98 -37.72
N ASP A 281 -0.69 5.08 -38.56
CA ASP A 281 0.38 5.32 -39.51
C ASP A 281 -0.15 5.08 -40.93
N ASP A 282 0.55 5.58 -41.95
CA ASP A 282 0.14 5.45 -43.36
C ASP A 282 0.06 3.98 -43.79
N ASP A 283 0.93 3.13 -43.24
CA ASP A 283 1.01 1.69 -43.55
C ASP A 283 0.27 0.78 -42.56
N HIS A 284 -0.16 1.29 -41.39
CA HIS A 284 -0.69 0.46 -40.30
C HIS A 284 -1.94 1.06 -39.64
N THR A 285 -3.00 0.24 -39.55
CA THR A 285 -4.21 0.58 -38.79
C THR A 285 -3.89 0.72 -37.31
N ALA A 286 -4.42 1.76 -36.66
CA ALA A 286 -4.26 1.97 -35.23
C ALA A 286 -4.80 0.77 -34.42
N ALA A 287 -4.05 0.41 -33.36
CA ALA A 287 -4.52 -0.56 -32.38
C ALA A 287 -5.71 0.01 -31.58
N THR A 288 -6.63 -0.86 -31.16
CA THR A 288 -7.75 -0.51 -30.27
C THR A 288 -7.31 -0.11 -28.86
N VAL A 289 -6.04 -0.34 -28.54
CA VAL A 289 -5.41 0.01 -27.26
C VAL A 289 -4.35 1.08 -27.49
N THR A 290 -4.30 2.04 -26.57
CA THR A 290 -3.30 3.10 -26.55
C THR A 290 -2.16 2.78 -25.58
N SER A 291 -1.07 3.54 -25.65
CA SER A 291 0.00 3.47 -24.62
C SER A 291 -0.55 3.65 -23.19
N PHE A 292 -1.61 4.46 -23.01
CA PHE A 292 -2.27 4.64 -21.72
C PHE A 292 -2.97 3.36 -21.24
N ASP A 293 -3.71 2.69 -22.12
CA ASP A 293 -4.43 1.45 -21.78
C ASP A 293 -3.46 0.31 -21.45
N LEU A 294 -2.37 0.20 -22.23
CA LEU A 294 -1.30 -0.76 -22.01
C LEU A 294 -0.57 -0.51 -20.69
N GLU A 295 -0.21 0.74 -20.41
CA GLU A 295 0.45 1.10 -19.15
C GLU A 295 -0.47 0.84 -17.95
N LYS A 296 -1.77 1.12 -18.06
CA LYS A 296 -2.73 0.82 -17.00
C LYS A 296 -2.86 -0.69 -16.75
N ALA A 297 -2.87 -1.50 -17.81
CA ALA A 297 -2.90 -2.96 -17.68
C ALA A 297 -1.59 -3.49 -17.06
N TYR A 298 -0.45 -2.99 -17.51
CA TYR A 298 0.88 -3.33 -16.99
C TYR A 298 1.02 -3.05 -15.49
N GLN A 299 0.53 -1.90 -15.03
CA GLN A 299 0.55 -1.50 -13.61
C GLN A 299 -0.44 -2.27 -12.74
N SER A 300 -1.41 -2.97 -13.32
CA SER A 300 -2.51 -3.58 -12.57
C SER A 300 -2.12 -4.87 -11.85
N GLU A 301 -0.95 -5.47 -12.12
CA GLU A 301 -0.43 -6.79 -11.70
C GLU A 301 -1.36 -8.01 -11.92
N ALA A 302 -2.65 -7.79 -12.19
CA ALA A 302 -3.68 -8.78 -12.44
C ALA A 302 -3.61 -9.39 -13.85
N PHE A 303 -2.87 -8.75 -14.77
CA PHE A 303 -2.78 -9.14 -16.17
C PHE A 303 -1.33 -9.34 -16.59
N THR A 304 -0.97 -10.58 -16.93
CA THR A 304 0.32 -10.90 -17.56
C THR A 304 0.29 -10.68 -19.07
N THR A 305 -0.90 -10.77 -19.66
CA THR A 305 -1.16 -10.57 -21.09
C THR A 305 -2.40 -9.71 -21.30
N LEU A 306 -2.49 -9.05 -22.46
CA LEU A 306 -3.67 -8.28 -22.88
C LEU A 306 -3.98 -8.55 -24.35
N LYS A 307 -5.25 -8.76 -24.68
CA LYS A 307 -5.71 -8.94 -26.06
C LYS A 307 -6.25 -7.64 -26.63
N PHE A 308 -5.95 -7.38 -27.90
CA PHE A 308 -6.42 -6.21 -28.62
C PHE A 308 -6.51 -6.49 -30.13
N SER A 309 -7.05 -5.56 -30.89
CA SER A 309 -7.17 -5.67 -32.34
C SER A 309 -6.51 -4.46 -33.02
N ALA A 310 -6.03 -4.64 -34.24
CA ALA A 310 -5.63 -3.55 -35.13
C ALA A 310 -6.16 -3.88 -36.52
N GLY A 311 -7.11 -3.07 -37.00
CA GLY A 311 -7.87 -3.39 -38.21
C GLY A 311 -8.63 -4.71 -38.08
N THR A 312 -8.40 -5.63 -39.01
CA THR A 312 -9.03 -6.98 -39.01
C THR A 312 -8.22 -8.03 -38.26
N GLN A 313 -7.07 -7.67 -37.70
CA GLN A 313 -6.14 -8.58 -37.06
C GLN A 313 -6.28 -8.52 -35.53
N ASN A 314 -6.15 -9.68 -34.88
CA ASN A 314 -6.19 -9.82 -33.43
C ASN A 314 -4.82 -10.17 -32.88
N TYR A 315 -4.45 -9.53 -31.78
CA TYR A 315 -3.14 -9.64 -31.16
C TYR A 315 -3.27 -9.87 -29.66
N GLU A 316 -2.21 -10.45 -29.10
CA GLU A 316 -1.99 -10.57 -27.66
C GLU A 316 -0.61 -10.00 -27.35
N ILE A 317 -0.54 -9.07 -26.39
CA ILE A 317 0.72 -8.56 -25.84
C ILE A 317 1.05 -9.35 -24.58
N ASP A 318 2.28 -9.80 -24.47
CA ASP A 318 2.87 -10.38 -23.26
C ASP A 318 3.83 -9.36 -22.65
N PHE A 319 3.45 -8.86 -21.47
CA PHE A 319 4.20 -7.82 -20.76
C PHE A 319 5.52 -8.34 -20.18
N LYS A 320 5.62 -9.62 -19.87
CA LYS A 320 6.83 -10.22 -19.29
C LYS A 320 7.84 -10.56 -20.38
N ALA A 321 7.38 -11.08 -21.50
CA ALA A 321 8.22 -11.39 -22.66
C ALA A 321 8.57 -10.14 -23.47
N MET A 322 7.86 -9.02 -23.26
CA MET A 322 7.99 -7.79 -24.07
C MET A 322 7.81 -8.08 -25.56
N LYS A 323 6.76 -8.83 -25.89
CA LYS A 323 6.41 -9.26 -27.24
C LYS A 323 4.92 -9.14 -27.49
N GLN A 324 4.55 -8.92 -28.75
CA GLN A 324 3.18 -9.10 -29.23
C GLN A 324 3.12 -10.29 -30.17
N LYS A 325 1.99 -11.00 -30.17
CA LYS A 325 1.74 -12.17 -30.99
C LYS A 325 0.44 -11.99 -31.77
N ASN A 326 0.48 -12.22 -33.08
CA ASN A 326 -0.73 -12.28 -33.90
C ASN A 326 -1.44 -13.62 -33.63
N LEU A 327 -2.72 -13.58 -33.29
CA LEU A 327 -3.46 -14.80 -32.90
C LEU A 327 -3.86 -15.68 -34.10
N LYS A 328 -3.83 -15.15 -35.32
CA LYS A 328 -4.16 -15.88 -36.55
C LYS A 328 -2.93 -16.54 -37.17
N TYR A 329 -1.86 -15.78 -37.33
CA TYR A 329 -0.63 -16.22 -38.04
C TYR A 329 0.49 -16.64 -37.08
N LEU A 330 0.30 -16.45 -35.77
CA LEU A 330 1.27 -16.77 -34.71
C LEU A 330 2.61 -16.04 -34.83
N THR A 331 2.68 -15.00 -35.67
CA THR A 331 3.88 -14.16 -35.81
C THR A 331 4.10 -13.32 -34.56
N GLU A 332 5.36 -13.22 -34.14
CA GLU A 332 5.76 -12.44 -32.96
C GLU A 332 6.52 -11.18 -33.38
N ARG A 333 6.30 -10.08 -32.65
CA ARG A 333 7.04 -8.83 -32.81
C ARG A 333 7.49 -8.30 -31.45
N ASN A 334 8.64 -7.65 -31.41
CA ASN A 334 9.18 -7.08 -30.18
C ASN A 334 8.39 -5.85 -29.74
N VAL A 335 8.27 -5.68 -28.44
CA VAL A 335 7.61 -4.55 -27.78
C VAL A 335 8.61 -3.85 -26.87
N CYS A 336 8.46 -2.53 -26.74
CA CYS A 336 9.34 -1.69 -25.97
C CYS A 336 8.54 -0.66 -25.18
N ARG A 337 8.91 -0.45 -23.92
CA ARG A 337 8.30 0.55 -23.03
C ARG A 337 9.35 1.60 -22.71
N ARG A 338 9.09 2.87 -23.05
CA ARG A 338 10.00 4.02 -22.80
C ARG A 338 9.27 5.22 -22.22
N PRO A 339 9.88 5.97 -21.30
CA PRO A 339 9.26 7.17 -20.74
C PRO A 339 9.39 8.34 -21.73
N ARG A 340 8.47 9.30 -21.65
CA ARG A 340 8.62 10.59 -22.33
C ARG A 340 9.72 11.39 -21.63
N PHE A 341 10.69 11.87 -22.40
CA PHE A 341 11.77 12.71 -21.89
C PHE A 341 11.22 14.02 -21.29
N VAL A 342 11.77 14.44 -20.14
CA VAL A 342 11.44 15.70 -19.48
C VAL A 342 12.74 16.43 -19.17
N SER A 343 12.98 17.61 -19.76
CA SER A 343 14.21 18.36 -19.48
C SER A 343 14.16 19.12 -18.15
N THR A 344 15.29 19.68 -17.72
CA THR A 344 15.32 20.62 -16.57
C THR A 344 14.43 21.83 -16.81
N GLU A 345 14.44 22.34 -18.04
CA GLU A 345 13.63 23.49 -18.44
C GLU A 345 12.13 23.11 -18.44
N ASP A 346 11.78 21.88 -18.83
CA ASP A 346 10.41 21.39 -18.76
C ASP A 346 9.93 21.22 -17.32
N VAL A 347 10.82 20.82 -16.39
CA VAL A 347 10.52 20.76 -14.95
C VAL A 347 10.23 22.16 -14.43
N GLU A 348 11.09 23.13 -14.71
CA GLU A 348 10.91 24.52 -14.26
C GLU A 348 9.72 25.20 -14.93
N LYS A 349 9.45 24.92 -16.22
CA LYS A 349 8.22 25.33 -16.90
C LYS A 349 7.00 24.71 -16.24
N LYS A 350 6.97 23.40 -16.00
CA LYS A 350 5.82 22.76 -15.31
C LYS A 350 5.61 23.27 -13.88
N LYS A 351 6.68 23.72 -13.20
CA LYS A 351 6.61 24.39 -11.88
C LYS A 351 6.06 25.82 -11.98
N SER A 352 6.45 26.58 -13.00
CA SER A 352 6.09 28.00 -13.18
C SER A 352 4.81 28.24 -13.98
N SER A 353 4.50 27.41 -14.98
CA SER A 353 3.32 27.48 -15.85
C SER A 353 1.99 27.20 -15.14
N LYS A 354 2.00 26.86 -13.84
CA LYS A 354 0.76 26.78 -13.04
C LYS A 354 0.13 28.14 -12.72
N THR A 355 0.80 29.26 -13.02
CA THR A 355 0.14 30.57 -13.00
C THR A 355 -0.83 30.75 -14.19
N GLU A 356 -0.67 30.01 -15.30
CA GLU A 356 -1.50 30.21 -16.51
C GLU A 356 -2.35 28.99 -16.94
N GLN A 357 -2.02 27.77 -16.50
CA GLN A 357 -2.94 26.60 -16.62
C GLN A 357 -4.12 26.66 -15.62
N SER A 358 -4.18 27.72 -14.80
CA SER A 358 -5.29 28.10 -13.92
C SER A 358 -6.51 28.65 -14.67
N LYS A 359 -6.46 28.88 -15.99
CA LYS A 359 -7.63 29.30 -16.77
C LYS A 359 -8.47 28.14 -17.34
N GLY A 360 -7.97 26.90 -17.33
CA GLY A 360 -8.70 25.72 -17.81
C GLY A 360 -9.23 24.77 -16.73
N SER A 361 -8.84 24.95 -15.46
CA SER A 361 -9.21 24.07 -14.34
C SER A 361 -9.82 24.82 -13.15
N ALA A 362 -10.20 26.09 -13.33
CA ALA A 362 -10.97 26.86 -12.33
C ALA A 362 -12.44 26.36 -12.19
N THR A 363 -12.83 25.30 -12.88
CA THR A 363 -14.24 24.90 -13.04
C THR A 363 -14.78 23.98 -11.94
N ASN A 364 -13.95 23.38 -11.09
CA ASN A 364 -14.44 22.35 -10.16
C ASN A 364 -14.25 22.67 -8.66
N ILE A 365 -13.81 23.86 -8.27
CA ILE A 365 -13.82 24.24 -6.85
C ILE A 365 -15.25 24.62 -6.47
N PRO A 366 -15.83 24.06 -5.38
CA PRO A 366 -17.21 24.37 -5.03
C PRO A 366 -17.39 25.87 -4.78
N PRO A 367 -18.47 26.50 -5.29
CA PRO A 367 -18.67 27.94 -5.19
C PRO A 367 -18.85 28.43 -3.75
N HIS A 368 -19.22 27.52 -2.84
CA HIS A 368 -19.37 27.82 -1.42
C HIS A 368 -18.03 27.84 -0.67
N TRP A 369 -16.93 27.38 -1.28
CA TRP A 369 -15.60 27.41 -0.65
C TRP A 369 -15.06 28.84 -0.56
N ASP A 370 -14.32 29.10 0.52
CA ASP A 370 -13.54 30.31 0.68
C ASP A 370 -12.30 30.21 -0.20
N GLN A 371 -12.33 30.91 -1.32
CA GLN A 371 -11.26 30.89 -2.33
C GLN A 371 -9.95 31.50 -1.81
N THR A 372 -10.01 32.37 -0.79
CA THR A 372 -8.83 32.97 -0.17
C THR A 372 -8.13 32.00 0.79
N ALA A 373 -8.80 30.90 1.14
CA ALA A 373 -8.40 29.93 2.14
C ALA A 373 -8.13 28.55 1.53
N LEU A 374 -7.59 28.51 0.32
CA LEU A 374 -7.21 27.30 -0.40
C LEU A 374 -5.70 27.08 -0.36
N PRO A 375 -5.20 26.16 0.49
CA PRO A 375 -3.79 25.80 0.42
C PRO A 375 -3.52 25.04 -0.88
N GLU A 376 -2.37 25.28 -1.51
CA GLU A 376 -1.93 24.54 -2.70
C GLU A 376 -1.76 23.05 -2.42
N LEU A 377 -1.43 22.68 -1.17
CA LEU A 377 -1.30 21.32 -0.66
C LEU A 377 -1.78 21.25 0.80
N GLY A 378 -2.47 20.17 1.15
CA GLY A 378 -3.03 19.95 2.50
C GLY A 378 -4.47 20.44 2.62
N TYR A 379 -4.88 20.79 3.83
CA TYR A 379 -6.25 21.20 4.10
C TYR A 379 -6.30 22.46 4.97
N LYS A 380 -7.43 23.16 4.90
CA LYS A 380 -7.79 24.24 5.85
C LYS A 380 -9.17 23.98 6.42
N LEU A 381 -9.33 24.26 7.71
CA LEU A 381 -10.62 24.20 8.40
C LEU A 381 -11.23 25.60 8.43
N ILE A 382 -12.42 25.73 7.87
CA ILE A 382 -13.19 26.98 7.87
C ILE A 382 -14.33 26.82 8.85
N ASN A 383 -14.30 27.58 9.96
CA ASN A 383 -15.41 27.62 10.89
C ASN A 383 -16.64 28.22 10.20
N LEU A 384 -17.73 27.48 10.13
CA LEU A 384 -18.98 27.97 9.59
C LEU A 384 -19.69 28.85 10.60
N LEU A 385 -20.29 29.95 10.11
CA LEU A 385 -21.12 30.82 10.94
C LEU A 385 -22.45 30.11 11.25
N PRO A 386 -22.92 30.08 12.51
CA PRO A 386 -24.20 29.45 12.87
C PRO A 386 -25.42 29.97 12.09
N SER A 387 -25.37 31.23 11.64
CA SER A 387 -26.42 31.87 10.82
C SER A 387 -26.37 31.49 9.34
N SER A 388 -25.31 30.82 8.87
CA SER A 388 -25.16 30.45 7.47
C SER A 388 -26.10 29.31 7.08
N SER A 389 -26.65 29.35 5.87
CA SER A 389 -27.52 28.29 5.34
C SER A 389 -26.80 26.93 5.27
N GLU A 390 -25.49 26.94 5.09
CA GLU A 390 -24.63 25.75 5.11
C GLU A 390 -24.56 25.12 6.51
N TYR A 391 -24.30 25.92 7.54
CA TYR A 391 -24.30 25.44 8.93
C TYR A 391 -25.65 24.83 9.30
N VAL A 392 -26.75 25.53 9.01
CA VAL A 392 -28.11 25.09 9.35
C VAL A 392 -28.45 23.75 8.68
N LYS A 393 -28.00 23.52 7.44
CA LYS A 393 -28.18 22.22 6.75
C LYS A 393 -27.44 21.08 7.46
N VAL A 394 -26.17 21.29 7.80
CA VAL A 394 -25.37 20.27 8.51
C VAL A 394 -25.94 20.00 9.89
N GLN A 395 -26.31 21.06 10.63
CA GLN A 395 -26.96 20.99 11.92
C GLN A 395 -28.27 20.19 11.86
N THR A 396 -29.15 20.51 10.89
CA THR A 396 -30.44 19.82 10.73
C THR A 396 -30.24 18.33 10.48
N ASN A 397 -29.29 17.96 9.60
CA ASN A 397 -29.00 16.56 9.31
C ASN A 397 -28.47 15.82 10.55
N PHE A 398 -27.58 16.45 11.32
CA PHE A 398 -27.03 15.89 12.56
C PHE A 398 -28.12 15.73 13.64
N GLN A 399 -28.87 16.79 13.91
CA GLN A 399 -29.87 16.84 14.99
C GLN A 399 -31.12 16.00 14.70
N ARG A 400 -31.33 15.58 13.45
CA ARG A 400 -32.39 14.61 13.07
C ARG A 400 -32.36 13.34 13.92
N THR A 401 -31.18 12.91 14.36
CA THR A 401 -31.02 11.71 15.20
C THR A 401 -30.32 11.98 16.53
N LEU A 402 -29.72 13.16 16.71
CA LEU A 402 -29.12 13.63 17.96
C LEU A 402 -29.69 15.00 18.39
N PRO A 403 -31.00 15.10 18.72
CA PRO A 403 -31.65 16.39 18.95
C PRO A 403 -31.27 17.07 20.27
N ARG A 404 -30.80 16.31 21.25
CA ARG A 404 -30.44 16.81 22.60
C ARG A 404 -28.98 17.23 22.73
N VAL A 405 -28.18 16.97 21.69
CA VAL A 405 -26.74 17.21 21.69
C VAL A 405 -26.45 18.65 21.26
N THR A 406 -25.52 19.30 21.96
CA THR A 406 -25.11 20.68 21.65
C THR A 406 -23.92 20.68 20.69
N ILE A 407 -24.10 21.29 19.52
CA ILE A 407 -23.00 21.50 18.55
C ILE A 407 -22.16 22.68 19.02
N SER A 408 -20.86 22.45 19.19
CA SER A 408 -19.87 23.47 19.54
C SER A 408 -19.35 24.21 18.31
N ALA A 409 -19.05 23.48 17.23
CA ALA A 409 -18.58 24.05 15.97
C ALA A 409 -18.85 23.10 14.80
N ILE A 410 -19.05 23.68 13.62
CA ILE A 410 -19.03 22.96 12.34
C ILE A 410 -17.94 23.60 11.50
N LYS A 411 -16.97 22.79 11.08
CA LYS A 411 -15.82 23.22 10.28
C LYS A 411 -15.92 22.59 8.91
N ARG A 412 -16.00 23.40 7.85
CA ARG A 412 -15.81 22.93 6.49
C ARG A 412 -14.34 22.62 6.26
N ILE A 413 -14.07 21.47 5.68
CA ILE A 413 -12.73 21.05 5.31
C ILE A 413 -12.52 21.45 3.84
N GLN A 414 -11.50 22.27 3.59
CA GLN A 414 -11.10 22.65 2.25
C GLN A 414 -9.76 22.00 1.93
N ASN A 415 -9.83 20.84 1.29
CA ASN A 415 -8.69 20.11 0.75
C ASN A 415 -8.88 19.96 -0.77
N ALA A 416 -8.23 20.82 -1.55
CA ALA A 416 -8.38 20.86 -3.01
C ALA A 416 -7.90 19.55 -3.66
N SER A 417 -6.79 18.98 -3.18
CA SER A 417 -6.27 17.72 -3.72
C SER A 417 -7.24 16.56 -3.52
N LEU A 418 -7.80 16.39 -2.31
CA LEU A 418 -8.79 15.34 -2.08
C LEU A 418 -10.08 15.58 -2.87
N TRP A 419 -10.48 16.83 -3.04
CA TRP A 419 -11.67 17.18 -3.81
C TRP A 419 -11.51 16.85 -5.30
N GLU A 420 -10.38 17.20 -5.90
CA GLU A 420 -10.09 16.87 -7.31
C GLU A 420 -10.11 15.36 -7.56
N VAL A 421 -9.55 14.56 -6.64
CA VAL A 421 -9.57 13.09 -6.75
C VAL A 421 -10.98 12.53 -6.58
N PHE A 422 -11.75 13.07 -5.64
CA PHE A 422 -13.14 12.69 -5.45
C PHE A 422 -14.00 12.99 -6.69
N GLN A 423 -13.86 14.18 -7.28
CA GLN A 423 -14.57 14.54 -8.52
C GLN A 423 -14.11 13.67 -9.70
N TRP A 424 -12.82 13.38 -9.82
CA TRP A 424 -12.33 12.43 -10.83
C TRP A 424 -12.94 11.05 -10.66
N GLN A 425 -12.97 10.51 -9.43
CA GLN A 425 -13.58 9.21 -9.16
C GLN A 425 -15.08 9.20 -9.49
N LYS A 426 -15.79 10.29 -9.21
CA LYS A 426 -17.20 10.49 -9.58
C LYS A 426 -17.41 10.41 -11.08
N GLU A 427 -16.58 11.12 -11.86
CA GLU A 427 -16.64 11.08 -13.33
C GLU A 427 -16.32 9.68 -13.89
N GLN A 428 -15.36 8.96 -13.29
CA GLN A 428 -15.05 7.60 -13.71
C GLN A 428 -16.20 6.63 -13.42
N MET A 429 -16.85 6.74 -12.26
CA MET A 429 -18.03 5.96 -11.92
C MET A 429 -19.23 6.31 -12.82
N LYS A 430 -19.43 7.59 -13.15
CA LYS A 430 -20.46 8.05 -14.09
C LYS A 430 -20.27 7.44 -15.47
N LYS A 431 -19.05 7.49 -16.02
CA LYS A 431 -18.71 6.85 -17.30
C LYS A 431 -18.94 5.33 -17.27
N ALA A 432 -18.50 4.66 -16.21
CA ALA A 432 -18.69 3.23 -16.04
C ALA A 432 -20.19 2.84 -15.93
N ASN A 433 -21.04 3.76 -15.46
CA ASN A 433 -22.49 3.56 -15.35
C ASN A 433 -23.28 4.08 -16.58
N GLY A 434 -22.65 4.13 -17.76
CA GLY A 434 -23.31 4.56 -19.00
C GLY A 434 -23.71 6.04 -19.00
N GLY A 435 -22.99 6.88 -18.26
CA GLY A 435 -23.23 8.32 -18.17
C GLY A 435 -24.28 8.74 -17.13
N LYS A 436 -24.90 7.80 -16.42
CA LYS A 436 -25.86 8.10 -15.34
C LYS A 436 -25.14 8.69 -14.13
N ASP A 437 -25.78 9.65 -13.47
CA ASP A 437 -25.25 10.23 -12.24
C ASP A 437 -25.04 9.15 -11.17
N VAL A 438 -23.94 9.29 -10.44
CA VAL A 438 -23.54 8.39 -9.37
C VAL A 438 -24.34 8.73 -8.12
N ASP A 439 -24.89 7.72 -7.42
CA ASP A 439 -25.49 7.91 -6.10
C ASP A 439 -24.43 8.43 -5.13
N GLU A 440 -24.54 9.71 -4.78
CA GLU A 440 -23.69 10.45 -3.85
C GLU A 440 -24.51 10.79 -2.61
N ARG A 441 -24.02 10.40 -1.43
CA ARG A 441 -24.71 10.63 -0.15
C ARG A 441 -23.84 11.38 0.83
N LEU A 442 -24.48 12.18 1.67
CA LEU A 442 -23.87 12.74 2.87
C LEU A 442 -24.06 11.76 4.03
N LEU A 443 -22.97 11.23 4.57
CA LEU A 443 -22.98 10.20 5.60
C LEU A 443 -22.03 10.54 6.76
N PHE A 444 -22.39 10.10 7.96
CA PHE A 444 -21.65 10.36 9.18
C PHE A 444 -20.56 9.32 9.43
N HIS A 445 -19.44 9.76 10.01
CA HIS A 445 -18.36 8.90 10.47
C HIS A 445 -17.83 9.40 11.82
N GLY A 446 -18.08 8.63 12.88
CA GLY A 446 -17.55 8.93 14.21
C GLY A 446 -16.13 8.42 14.34
N THR A 447 -15.25 9.24 14.92
CA THR A 447 -13.85 8.86 15.13
C THR A 447 -13.25 9.59 16.34
N SER A 448 -12.12 9.09 16.82
CA SER A 448 -11.33 9.75 17.86
C SER A 448 -10.63 11.00 17.31
N LYS A 449 -10.48 12.02 18.16
CA LYS A 449 -9.77 13.27 17.85
C LYS A 449 -8.34 13.03 17.31
N ASN A 450 -7.71 11.93 17.70
CA ASN A 450 -6.36 11.55 17.26
C ASN A 450 -6.27 11.25 15.76
N HIS A 451 -7.38 10.94 15.09
CA HIS A 451 -7.41 10.62 13.65
C HIS A 451 -7.89 11.78 12.78
N VAL A 452 -8.39 12.87 13.38
CA VAL A 452 -8.99 13.99 12.63
C VAL A 452 -8.00 14.61 11.65
N ASP A 453 -6.80 14.96 12.10
CA ASP A 453 -5.79 15.59 11.24
C ASP A 453 -5.38 14.68 10.07
N ALA A 454 -5.16 13.40 10.36
CA ALA A 454 -4.83 12.40 9.36
C ALA A 454 -5.93 12.24 8.30
N ILE A 455 -7.21 12.19 8.72
CA ILE A 455 -8.35 12.08 7.80
C ILE A 455 -8.48 13.34 6.93
N CYS A 456 -8.37 14.53 7.52
CA CYS A 456 -8.45 15.79 6.77
C CYS A 456 -7.31 15.92 5.73
N GLN A 457 -6.11 15.43 6.06
CA GLN A 457 -4.94 15.51 5.21
C GLN A 457 -4.89 14.41 4.13
N GLN A 458 -5.25 13.17 4.49
CA GLN A 458 -4.97 11.96 3.71
C GLN A 458 -6.20 11.14 3.33
N ASN A 459 -7.39 11.56 3.76
CA ASN A 459 -8.66 10.86 3.63
C ASN A 459 -8.79 9.66 4.59
N PHE A 460 -9.95 9.00 4.58
CA PHE A 460 -10.23 7.85 5.45
C PHE A 460 -9.42 6.62 5.01
N ASP A 461 -8.73 5.99 5.98
CA ASP A 461 -8.02 4.72 5.80
C ASP A 461 -8.45 3.73 6.89
N TRP A 462 -9.24 2.74 6.51
CA TRP A 462 -9.77 1.71 7.41
C TRP A 462 -8.67 0.84 8.02
N ARG A 463 -7.47 0.78 7.42
CA ARG A 463 -6.32 0.05 7.97
C ARG A 463 -5.73 0.75 9.19
N ILE A 464 -5.94 2.07 9.29
CA ILE A 464 -5.42 2.93 10.36
C ILE A 464 -6.52 3.24 11.39
N CYS A 465 -7.76 3.44 10.94
CA CYS A 465 -8.88 3.88 11.80
C CYS A 465 -9.51 2.74 12.62
N GLY A 466 -8.95 1.52 12.57
CA GLY A 466 -9.45 0.36 13.27
C GLY A 466 -10.67 -0.28 12.60
N VAL A 467 -10.75 -1.60 12.65
CA VAL A 467 -11.88 -2.40 12.15
C VAL A 467 -12.79 -2.78 13.31
N HIS A 468 -13.56 -1.81 13.82
CA HIS A 468 -14.58 -2.08 14.81
C HIS A 468 -15.85 -2.61 14.13
N GLY A 469 -16.13 -3.91 14.27
CA GLY A 469 -17.35 -4.52 13.74
C GLY A 469 -17.38 -4.58 12.20
N THR A 470 -16.48 -5.36 11.59
CA THR A 470 -16.44 -5.60 10.13
C THR A 470 -17.54 -6.53 9.64
N ALA A 471 -18.78 -6.33 10.05
CA ALA A 471 -19.90 -7.21 9.69
C ALA A 471 -20.18 -7.21 8.18
N TYR A 472 -19.89 -6.10 7.49
CA TYR A 472 -20.29 -5.87 6.10
C TYR A 472 -19.08 -5.66 5.15
N GLY A 473 -17.87 -6.00 5.60
CA GLY A 473 -16.63 -5.95 4.83
C GLY A 473 -15.50 -5.19 5.54
N LYS A 474 -14.28 -5.32 5.02
CA LYS A 474 -13.08 -4.61 5.48
C LYS A 474 -12.90 -3.33 4.66
N GLY A 475 -13.61 -2.29 5.08
CA GLY A 475 -13.60 -0.96 4.46
C GLY A 475 -13.93 0.13 5.47
N SER A 476 -14.02 1.37 5.00
CA SER A 476 -14.42 2.53 5.81
C SER A 476 -15.95 2.55 5.97
N TYR A 477 -16.42 2.62 7.22
CA TYR A 477 -17.85 2.57 7.56
C TYR A 477 -18.43 3.97 7.68
N PHE A 478 -19.60 4.18 7.08
CA PHE A 478 -20.36 5.42 7.13
C PHE A 478 -21.81 5.14 7.50
N ALA A 479 -22.40 5.99 8.34
CA ALA A 479 -23.77 5.84 8.79
C ALA A 479 -24.67 6.93 8.22
N ARG A 480 -25.91 6.57 7.89
CA ARG A 480 -26.95 7.56 7.55
C ARG A 480 -27.31 8.45 8.73
N ASP A 481 -27.28 7.88 9.93
CA ASP A 481 -27.79 8.49 11.15
C ASP A 481 -26.63 8.84 12.10
N ALA A 482 -26.52 10.11 12.50
CA ALA A 482 -25.47 10.60 13.38
C ALA A 482 -25.44 9.86 14.73
N ALA A 483 -26.60 9.46 15.25
CA ALA A 483 -26.71 8.69 16.48
C ALA A 483 -25.95 7.35 16.43
N TYR A 484 -25.87 6.71 15.26
CA TYR A 484 -25.08 5.49 15.11
C TYR A 484 -23.58 5.80 15.20
N SER A 485 -23.14 6.87 14.53
CA SER A 485 -21.75 7.33 14.53
C SER A 485 -21.28 7.84 15.90
N ASP A 486 -22.17 8.38 16.75
CA ASP A 486 -21.82 8.86 18.09
C ASP A 486 -21.16 7.79 18.98
N ASN A 487 -21.52 6.52 18.79
CA ASN A 487 -20.93 5.38 19.51
C ASN A 487 -19.43 5.20 19.22
N TYR A 488 -18.94 5.80 18.13
CA TYR A 488 -17.55 5.72 17.68
C TYR A 488 -16.79 7.05 17.88
N SER A 489 -17.48 8.08 18.33
CA SER A 489 -16.92 9.40 18.63
C SER A 489 -16.39 9.43 20.06
N GLY A 490 -15.14 8.95 20.23
CA GLY A 490 -14.25 9.06 21.41
C GLY A 490 -14.89 9.25 22.80
N VAL A 491 -14.80 8.24 23.67
CA VAL A 491 -15.43 8.21 25.01
C VAL A 491 -14.73 9.13 26.05
N SER A 492 -13.48 9.54 25.81
CA SER A 492 -12.61 10.14 26.83
C SER A 492 -12.47 11.67 26.79
N SER A 493 -13.24 12.37 25.95
CA SER A 493 -13.15 13.84 25.84
C SER A 493 -14.50 14.50 26.16
N SER A 494 -14.45 15.68 26.78
CA SER A 494 -15.63 16.54 26.98
C SER A 494 -16.23 17.05 25.66
N ILE A 495 -15.48 16.98 24.55
CA ILE A 495 -15.90 17.35 23.21
C ILE A 495 -15.68 16.15 22.29
N LYS A 496 -16.77 15.67 21.71
CA LYS A 496 -16.77 14.62 20.68
C LYS A 496 -16.61 15.21 19.29
N THR A 497 -16.07 14.40 18.38
CA THR A 497 -15.87 14.76 16.98
C THR A 497 -16.49 13.72 16.05
N MET A 498 -17.16 14.19 15.00
CA MET A 498 -17.57 13.32 13.90
C MET A 498 -17.46 14.03 12.55
N PHE A 499 -17.25 13.27 11.49
CA PHE A 499 -17.28 13.77 10.12
C PHE A 499 -18.68 13.63 9.53
N LEU A 500 -19.07 14.60 8.69
CA LEU A 500 -20.09 14.42 7.66
C LEU A 500 -19.38 14.45 6.31
N ALA A 501 -19.34 13.31 5.63
CA ALA A 501 -18.58 13.10 4.41
C ALA A 501 -19.49 12.96 3.20
N LYS A 502 -19.03 13.43 2.04
CA LYS A 502 -19.60 13.05 0.74
C LYS A 502 -19.06 11.68 0.35
N VAL A 503 -19.96 10.77 0.00
CA VAL A 503 -19.62 9.38 -0.31
C VAL A 503 -20.30 8.98 -1.60
N LEU A 504 -19.50 8.55 -2.58
CA LEU A 504 -19.97 7.97 -3.84
C LEU A 504 -20.34 6.50 -3.59
N VAL A 505 -21.56 6.26 -3.11
CA VAL A 505 -22.02 4.90 -2.78
C VAL A 505 -22.28 4.08 -4.05
N GLY A 506 -22.65 4.74 -5.15
CA GLY A 506 -22.92 4.09 -6.44
C GLY A 506 -23.92 2.94 -6.32
N ASP A 507 -23.73 1.91 -7.14
CA ASP A 507 -24.51 0.68 -7.01
C ASP A 507 -23.98 -0.14 -5.82
N PHE A 508 -24.85 -0.44 -4.86
CA PHE A 508 -24.49 -1.18 -3.66
C PHE A 508 -25.17 -2.54 -3.56
N THR A 509 -24.57 -3.43 -2.76
CA THR A 509 -25.14 -4.74 -2.42
C THR A 509 -24.97 -5.06 -0.94
N THR A 510 -25.60 -6.13 -0.44
CA THR A 510 -25.44 -6.55 0.96
C THR A 510 -24.00 -6.96 1.24
N GLY A 511 -23.42 -6.42 2.31
CA GLY A 511 -22.05 -6.72 2.71
C GLY A 511 -21.87 -8.06 3.39
N ASN A 512 -20.62 -8.52 3.42
CA ASN A 512 -20.18 -9.71 4.14
C ASN A 512 -18.83 -9.42 4.80
N SER A 513 -18.60 -9.96 6.00
CA SER A 513 -17.38 -9.71 6.77
C SER A 513 -16.08 -10.15 6.10
N SER A 514 -16.16 -11.12 5.17
CA SER A 514 -15.01 -11.60 4.41
C SER A 514 -14.59 -10.66 3.27
N TYR A 515 -15.44 -9.73 2.85
CA TYR A 515 -15.18 -8.89 1.68
C TYR A 515 -14.02 -7.92 1.91
N LEU A 516 -13.05 -7.93 1.00
CA LEU A 516 -11.94 -6.97 0.90
C LEU A 516 -12.20 -5.88 -0.14
N ARG A 517 -13.21 -6.10 -0.99
CA ARG A 517 -13.75 -5.17 -1.99
C ARG A 517 -15.20 -5.55 -2.29
N PRO A 518 -16.01 -4.69 -2.93
CA PRO A 518 -17.37 -5.06 -3.29
C PRO A 518 -17.38 -6.29 -4.22
N PRO A 519 -18.38 -7.17 -4.12
CA PRO A 519 -18.46 -8.37 -4.95
C PRO A 519 -18.82 -8.02 -6.41
N ALA A 520 -18.65 -9.00 -7.31
CA ALA A 520 -19.06 -8.87 -8.71
C ALA A 520 -20.59 -8.82 -8.83
N LYS A 521 -21.12 -8.11 -9.83
CA LYS A 521 -22.58 -8.01 -10.05
C LYS A 521 -23.18 -9.33 -10.55
N ASN A 522 -22.46 -10.06 -11.40
CA ASN A 522 -22.85 -11.34 -11.98
C ASN A 522 -21.66 -12.33 -11.93
N ASN A 523 -21.94 -13.64 -11.98
CA ASN A 523 -20.93 -14.71 -11.94
C ASN A 523 -19.98 -14.79 -13.17
N GLN A 524 -20.07 -13.86 -14.13
CA GLN A 524 -19.26 -13.87 -15.36
C GLN A 524 -18.81 -12.48 -15.84
N SER A 525 -18.56 -11.47 -14.97
CA SER A 525 -18.06 -10.18 -15.50
C SER A 525 -17.05 -9.43 -14.62
N SER A 526 -16.25 -8.61 -15.31
CA SER A 526 -15.32 -7.61 -14.76
C SER A 526 -16.03 -6.42 -14.07
N LEU A 527 -17.35 -6.49 -13.83
CA LEU A 527 -18.16 -5.42 -13.26
C LEU A 527 -18.46 -5.70 -11.78
N PHE A 528 -18.05 -4.77 -10.93
CA PHE A 528 -18.20 -4.85 -9.48
C PHE A 528 -19.25 -3.87 -8.99
N TYR A 529 -19.86 -4.17 -7.85
CA TYR A 529 -20.56 -3.14 -7.08
C TYR A 529 -19.58 -2.05 -6.62
N ASN A 530 -20.10 -0.91 -6.21
CA ASN A 530 -19.31 0.24 -5.77
C ASN A 530 -19.18 0.31 -4.25
N SER A 531 -20.16 -0.20 -3.51
CA SER A 531 -20.13 -0.26 -2.05
C SER A 531 -20.95 -1.43 -1.50
N CYS A 532 -20.81 -1.69 -0.20
CA CYS A 532 -21.61 -2.67 0.52
C CYS A 532 -22.49 -1.99 1.57
N VAL A 533 -23.67 -2.56 1.86
CA VAL A 533 -24.63 -2.05 2.84
C VAL A 533 -25.11 -3.13 3.81
N ASN A 534 -25.70 -2.70 4.92
CA ASN A 534 -26.37 -3.62 5.85
C ASN A 534 -27.73 -4.12 5.37
N SER A 535 -28.45 -3.33 4.56
CA SER A 535 -29.78 -3.66 4.03
C SER A 535 -29.99 -2.97 2.68
N LEU A 536 -30.51 -3.70 1.68
CA LEU A 536 -30.79 -3.16 0.35
C LEU A 536 -32.01 -2.23 0.34
N LEU A 537 -33.04 -2.56 1.15
CA LEU A 537 -34.31 -1.82 1.16
C LEU A 537 -34.20 -0.50 1.93
N ASN A 538 -33.45 -0.50 3.03
CA ASN A 538 -33.29 0.67 3.89
C ASN A 538 -31.86 0.74 4.44
N PRO A 539 -30.87 1.10 3.60
CA PRO A 539 -29.48 1.12 4.00
C PRO A 539 -29.23 2.22 5.04
N SER A 540 -28.71 1.83 6.21
CA SER A 540 -28.31 2.74 7.28
C SER A 540 -26.80 2.76 7.50
N ILE A 541 -26.09 1.75 6.98
CA ILE A 541 -24.63 1.61 7.03
C ILE A 541 -24.11 1.34 5.62
N PHE A 542 -23.06 2.07 5.24
CA PHE A 542 -22.34 1.90 3.98
C PHE A 542 -20.87 1.58 4.27
N VAL A 543 -20.31 0.63 3.53
CA VAL A 543 -18.90 0.24 3.58
C VAL A 543 -18.25 0.57 2.26
N ILE A 544 -17.23 1.41 2.31
CA ILE A 544 -16.49 1.91 1.16
C ILE A 544 -15.07 1.36 1.20
N PHE A 545 -14.63 0.78 0.08
CA PHE A 545 -13.34 0.08 -0.01
C PHE A 545 -12.29 0.93 -0.73
N GLU A 546 -12.70 1.82 -1.63
CA GLU A 546 -11.83 2.76 -2.33
C GLU A 546 -11.95 4.15 -1.70
N LYS A 547 -10.86 4.66 -1.16
CA LYS A 547 -10.83 5.96 -0.44
C LYS A 547 -11.17 7.14 -1.34
N HIS A 548 -10.91 7.04 -2.64
CA HIS A 548 -11.25 8.11 -3.60
C HIS A 548 -12.77 8.30 -3.78
N GLN A 549 -13.60 7.36 -3.31
CA GLN A 549 -15.05 7.51 -3.27
C GLN A 549 -15.53 8.42 -2.13
N ILE A 550 -14.63 8.95 -1.31
CA ILE A 550 -14.97 9.69 -0.10
C ILE A 550 -14.33 11.07 -0.11
N TYR A 551 -15.07 12.08 0.33
CA TYR A 551 -14.54 13.40 0.65
C TYR A 551 -15.00 13.82 2.07
N PRO A 552 -14.07 14.04 3.02
CA PRO A 552 -14.44 14.55 4.34
C PRO A 552 -14.83 16.02 4.23
N GLU A 553 -16.13 16.32 4.14
CA GLU A 553 -16.60 17.68 3.83
C GLU A 553 -16.71 18.56 5.09
N TYR A 554 -17.24 18.00 6.18
CA TYR A 554 -17.40 18.72 7.43
C TYR A 554 -16.87 17.93 8.62
N LEU A 555 -16.27 18.64 9.56
CA LEU A 555 -15.96 18.19 10.91
C LEU A 555 -16.92 18.86 11.90
N ILE A 556 -17.65 18.06 12.66
CA ILE A 556 -18.62 18.51 13.66
C ILE A 556 -18.02 18.24 15.04
N GLU A 557 -17.89 19.30 15.84
CA GLU A 557 -17.48 19.25 17.24
C GLU A 557 -18.72 19.48 18.11
N TYR A 558 -18.98 18.59 19.07
CA TYR A 558 -20.21 18.62 19.86
C TYR A 558 -20.00 18.04 21.27
N LYS A 559 -20.97 18.26 22.15
CA LYS A 559 -21.00 17.74 23.51
C LYS A 559 -22.42 17.32 23.91
N ASN A 560 -22.49 16.31 24.76
CA ASN A 560 -23.75 15.81 25.31
C ASN A 560 -24.37 16.77 26.30
#